data_AF-B5LDR9-F1
#
_entry.id   AF-B5LDR9-F1
#
_cell.length_a   1.000
_cell.length_b   1.000
_cell.length_c   1.000
_cell.angle_alpha   90.00
_cell.angle_beta   90.00
_cell.angle_gamma   90.00
#
_symmetry.space_group_name_H-M   'P 1'
#
loop_
_entity.id
_entity.type
_entity.pdbx_description
1 polymer ?
#
loop_
_entity_poly.entity_id
_entity_poly.type
_entity_poly.pdbx_seq_one_letter_code
_entity_poly.pdbx_strand_id
1 'polypeptide(L)' 'SRCPRIPFSKDQLNLMEDVFQQQQYLSPRDIENLCRKLDLKEHRVKNWFQNRRAREKRAR' A
#
# COMPACT_ATOMS: atom_id res chain seq x y z
N SER A 1 -4.73 -11.22 -19.08
CA SER A 1 -3.27 -11.28 -18.88
C SER A 1 -2.92 -10.82 -17.48
N ARG A 2 -2.31 -11.67 -16.64
CA ARG A 2 -1.82 -11.25 -15.32
C ARG A 2 -0.71 -10.22 -15.54
N CYS A 3 -0.87 -9.01 -14.98
CA CYS A 3 0.21 -8.02 -15.02
C CYS A 3 1.47 -8.62 -14.38
N PRO A 4 2.67 -8.39 -14.94
CA PRO A 4 3.91 -8.82 -14.32
C PRO A 4 3.97 -8.37 -12.87
N ARG A 5 4.34 -9.28 -11.97
CA ARG A 5 4.43 -8.97 -10.54
C ARG A 5 5.73 -8.18 -10.31
N ILE A 6 5.66 -6.87 -10.46
CA ILE A 6 6.77 -5.98 -10.14
C ILE A 6 6.83 -5.85 -8.60
N PRO A 7 7.99 -6.02 -7.94
CA PRO A 7 8.12 -5.72 -6.51
C PRO A 7 7.98 -4.21 -6.25
N PHE A 8 7.64 -3.83 -5.02
CA PHE A 8 7.72 -2.43 -4.61
C PHE A 8 9.19 -2.08 -4.32
N SER A 9 9.60 -0.85 -4.64
CA SER A 9 10.91 -0.35 -4.21
C SER A 9 10.96 -0.14 -2.69
N LYS A 10 12.16 -0.02 -2.13
CA LYS A 10 12.34 0.24 -0.70
C LYS A 10 11.67 1.54 -0.27
N ASP A 11 11.78 2.60 -1.07
CA ASP A 11 11.17 3.90 -0.78
C ASP A 11 9.64 3.84 -0.85
N GLN A 12 9.09 3.10 -1.82
CA GLN A 12 7.66 2.85 -1.90
C GLN A 12 7.14 2.12 -0.65
N LEU A 13 7.87 1.08 -0.20
CA LEU A 13 7.53 0.35 1.03
C LEU A 13 7.61 1.24 2.27
N ASN A 14 8.68 2.01 2.41
CA ASN A 14 8.89 2.90 3.55
C ASN A 14 7.75 3.93 3.67
N LEU A 15 7.37 4.56 2.56
CA LEU A 15 6.27 5.54 2.57
C LEU A 15 4.91 4.88 2.85
N MET A 16 4.63 3.70 2.27
CA MET A 16 3.40 2.98 2.58
C MET A 16 3.34 2.56 4.05
N GLU A 17 4.47 2.18 4.65
CA GLU A 17 4.55 1.84 6.06
C GLU A 17 4.36 3.06 6.96
N ASP A 18 5.01 4.20 6.66
CA ASP A 18 4.81 5.46 7.40
C ASP A 18 3.34 5.89 7.42
N VAL A 19 2.69 5.86 6.25
CA VAL A 19 1.25 6.13 6.15
C VAL A 19 0.43 5.09 6.92
N PHE A 20 0.81 3.81 6.87
CA PHE A 20 0.09 2.74 7.58
C PHE A 20 0.13 2.90 9.10
N GLN A 21 1.26 3.35 9.65
CA GLN A 21 1.38 3.63 11.09
C GLN A 21 0.45 4.76 11.55
N GLN A 22 0.18 5.72 10.68
CA GLN A 22 -0.77 6.81 10.94
C GLN A 22 -2.22 6.38 10.69
N GLN A 23 -2.47 5.62 9.62
CA GLN A 23 -3.81 5.25 9.17
C GLN A 23 -3.83 3.88 8.47
N GLN A 24 -4.40 2.87 9.13
CA GLN A 24 -4.47 1.50 8.57
C GLN A 24 -5.52 1.32 7.46
N TYR A 25 -6.45 2.27 7.30
CA TYR A 25 -7.54 2.24 6.33
C TYR A 25 -7.62 3.58 5.59
N LEU A 26 -7.26 3.59 4.32
CA LEU A 26 -7.24 4.80 3.50
C LEU A 26 -8.63 5.15 2.94
N SER A 27 -8.96 6.44 2.91
CA SER A 27 -10.10 6.94 2.14
C SER A 27 -9.79 6.94 0.62
N PRO A 28 -10.80 7.05 -0.27
CA PRO A 28 -10.55 7.16 -1.71
C PRO A 28 -9.58 8.28 -2.09
N ARG A 29 -9.67 9.43 -1.40
CA ARG A 29 -8.79 10.58 -1.62
C ARG A 29 -7.35 10.29 -1.20
N ASP A 30 -7.16 9.60 -0.07
CA ASP A 30 -5.83 9.25 0.43
C ASP A 30 -5.16 8.21 -0.49
N ILE A 31 -5.94 7.26 -1.01
CA ILE A 31 -5.49 6.30 -2.00
C ILE A 31 -5.00 7.03 -3.25
N GLU A 32 -5.79 7.94 -3.81
CA GLU A 32 -5.44 8.70 -5.00
C GLU A 32 -4.15 9.52 -4.80
N ASN A 33 -4.04 10.19 -3.66
CA ASN A 33 -2.83 10.96 -3.29
C ASN A 33 -1.60 10.04 -3.16
N LEU A 34 -1.75 8.88 -2.52
CA LEU A 34 -0.64 7.94 -2.33
C LEU A 34 -0.23 7.28 -3.65
N CYS A 35 -1.19 6.99 -4.53
CA CYS A 35 -0.92 6.49 -5.88
C CYS A 35 -0.07 7.48 -6.69
N ARG A 36 -0.44 8.77 -6.67
CA ARG A 36 0.34 9.84 -7.33
C ARG A 36 1.75 9.96 -6.76
N LYS A 37 1.89 9.92 -5.42
CA LYS A 37 3.20 10.03 -4.76
C LYS A 37 4.13 8.85 -5.07
N LEU A 38 3.59 7.65 -5.20
CA LEU A 38 4.37 6.42 -5.38
C LEU A 38 4.52 5.99 -6.84
N ASP A 39 3.84 6.67 -7.76
CA ASP A 39 3.64 6.25 -9.15
C ASP A 39 3.13 4.80 -9.23
N LEU A 40 2.06 4.53 -8.48
CA LEU A 40 1.44 3.20 -8.40
C LEU A 40 -0.02 3.24 -8.79
N LYS A 41 -0.51 2.13 -9.32
CA LYS A 41 -1.94 1.93 -9.55
C LYS A 41 -2.68 1.68 -8.23
N GLU A 42 -3.90 2.18 -8.12
CA GLU A 42 -4.77 2.04 -6.94
C GLU A 42 -4.86 0.61 -6.39
N HIS A 43 -5.05 -0.38 -7.25
CA HIS A 43 -5.15 -1.78 -6.82
C HIS A 43 -3.87 -2.28 -6.11
N ARG A 44 -2.70 -1.75 -6.47
CA ARG A 44 -1.42 -2.13 -5.84
C ARG A 44 -1.35 -1.60 -4.42
N VAL A 45 -1.72 -0.34 -4.22
CA VAL A 45 -1.81 0.29 -2.90
C VAL A 45 -2.85 -0.42 -2.04
N LYS A 46 -4.08 -0.62 -2.56
CA LYS A 46 -5.15 -1.34 -1.85
C LYS A 46 -4.71 -2.74 -1.41
N ASN A 47 -4.12 -3.52 -2.31
CA ASN A 47 -3.65 -4.87 -1.99
C ASN A 47 -2.51 -4.87 -0.97
N TRP A 48 -1.61 -3.88 -1.02
CA TRP A 48 -0.56 -3.75 -0.01
C TRP A 48 -1.17 -3.50 1.37
N PHE A 49 -2.10 -2.54 1.50
CA PHE A 49 -2.76 -2.22 2.77
C PHE A 49 -3.57 -3.42 3.31
N GLN A 50 -4.29 -4.14 2.44
CA GLN A 50 -5.00 -5.37 2.83
C GLN A 50 -4.03 -6.44 3.36
N ASN A 51 -2.93 -6.71 2.65
CA ASN A 51 -1.93 -7.69 3.06
C ASN A 51 -1.21 -7.24 4.34
N ARG A 52 -0.94 -5.94 4.49
CA ARG A 52 -0.26 -5.38 5.66
C ARG A 52 -1.10 -5.56 6.93
N ARG A 53 -2.42 -5.33 6.87
CA ARG A 53 -3.35 -5.63 7.98
C ARG A 53 -3.42 -7.12 8.29
N ALA A 54 -3.47 -7.97 7.26
CA ALA A 54 -3.46 -9.42 7.46
C ALA A 54 -2.17 -9.90 8.16
N ARG A 55 -1.02 -9.32 7.83
CA ARG A 55 0.25 -9.59 8.52
C ARG A 55 0.23 -9.10 9.97
N GLU A 56 -0.29 -7.90 10.24
CA GLU A 56 -0.42 -7.39 11.61
C GLU A 56 -1.31 -8.29 12.47
N LYS A 57 -2.45 -8.73 11.94
CA LYS A 57 -3.36 -9.64 12.64
C LYS A 57 -2.72 -11.00 12.96
N ARG A 58 -1.82 -11.50 12.09
CA ARG A 58 -1.09 -12.75 12.31
C ARG A 58 0.08 -12.63 13.29
N ALA A 59 0.57 -11.41 13.51
CA ALA A 59 1.68 -11.13 14.41
C ALA A 59 1.21 -10.80 15.84
N ARG A 60 -0.10 -10.61 16.04
CA ARG A 60 -0.76 -10.57 17.34
C ARG A 60 -1.19 -11.98 17.73
#